data_AF-A0AAP2BKS7-F1
#
_entry.id   AF-A0AAP2BKS7-F1
#
_cell.length_a   1.000
_cell.length_b   1.000
_cell.length_c   1.000
_cell.angle_alpha   90.00
_cell.angle_beta   90.00
_cell.angle_gamma   90.00
#
_symmetry.space_group_name_H-M   'P 1'
#
loop_
_entity.id
_entity.type
_entity.pdbx_description
1 polymer ?
#
loop_
_entity_poly.entity_id
_entity_poly.type
_entity_poly.pdbx_seq_one_letter_code
_entity_poly.pdbx_strand_id
1 'polypeptide(L)'
;MYSNKSRSSGSFSNNNKGNTDIVVKIDSIARHMLSLEKMFASAGSSSPHISFERECVFAKHIVNNNNYLADIAVNNPKSFETAFLQLASSGLTLDPAQKQAYLVPRDGRVILDVSYIGLSRMATDEGLCEDIVAELVFEKDSFKTNGRRSSPDHEFDPFAYKGGLVLTNTDQGALGDRGMFRGAYVDYLMKDGRHLVFFIDLQDLAQSRAKSESWAKVEKRQYSPWTQFPWKMVLKSAIKQTIHLIPGNRTRLSSMIEYLNTAGGEGFRTATIPVAAAEAEMEVRQEARTAGNTDTTIRTAKSDDKVIEGEFNKLPEEPDSTEQQDIKSNTPTDVYDTAEGNTPPADVNGSADDILPPPGETNGQSNEEMSEHPGVRKWAERRIKKLVSRAEKTLGYETILNDAKSSFDLNESELAFARLSLEKSRRSLLKNHLTNAVGSFDFTQVLNFIEKMGKGEFKTDAAKWVGEVQAESMEIHKLYLEAVNTSDFVRLNAALNNVTFPPLKEMVEGLIEDLLAA
;
A
#
# COMPACT_ATOMS: atom_id res chain seq x y z
N MET A 1 -17.00 -49.48 -54.97
CA MET A 1 -17.47 -48.44 -55.91
C MET A 1 -17.55 -47.11 -55.15
N TYR A 2 -16.85 -46.05 -55.59
CA TYR A 2 -17.09 -44.60 -55.31
C TYR A 2 -17.25 -44.14 -53.83
N SER A 3 -17.06 -42.89 -53.39
CA SER A 3 -16.38 -41.65 -53.86
C SER A 3 -16.43 -40.69 -52.64
N ASN A 4 -15.31 -40.24 -52.05
CA ASN A 4 -14.55 -39.02 -52.36
C ASN A 4 -15.27 -37.65 -52.14
N LYS A 5 -14.50 -36.66 -51.65
CA LYS A 5 -14.80 -35.25 -51.32
C LYS A 5 -15.49 -35.01 -49.96
N SER A 6 -15.09 -34.03 -49.13
CA SER A 6 -13.96 -33.07 -49.24
C SER A 6 -13.60 -32.50 -47.85
N ARG A 7 -12.30 -32.50 -47.49
CA ARG A 7 -11.80 -31.73 -46.33
C ARG A 7 -11.56 -30.28 -46.73
N SER A 8 -12.22 -29.35 -46.03
CA SER A 8 -11.91 -27.91 -46.08
C SER A 8 -10.97 -27.56 -44.93
N SER A 9 -9.98 -26.71 -45.19
CA SER A 9 -8.95 -26.28 -44.25
C SER A 9 -9.45 -25.17 -43.32
N GLY A 10 -9.66 -25.49 -42.04
CA GLY A 10 -9.80 -24.48 -40.98
C GLY A 10 -8.43 -23.98 -40.51
N SER A 11 -8.19 -22.67 -40.57
CA SER A 11 -6.92 -22.05 -40.19
C SER A 11 -6.67 -22.12 -38.68
N PHE A 12 -5.64 -22.86 -38.26
CA PHE A 12 -5.06 -22.76 -36.91
C PHE A 12 -3.87 -21.79 -36.94
N SER A 13 -4.09 -20.51 -36.64
CA SER A 13 -3.00 -19.58 -36.33
C SER A 13 -3.47 -18.41 -35.48
N ASN A 14 -3.11 -18.43 -34.19
CA ASN A 14 -2.72 -17.22 -33.43
C ASN A 14 -2.17 -17.52 -32.02
N ASN A 15 -2.59 -18.59 -31.35
CA ASN A 15 -2.13 -18.87 -29.97
C ASN A 15 -0.64 -19.27 -29.85
N ASN A 16 0.01 -19.71 -30.93
CA ASN A 16 1.41 -20.18 -30.86
C ASN A 16 2.43 -19.03 -30.87
N LYS A 17 2.06 -17.84 -31.36
CA LYS A 17 2.98 -16.71 -31.57
C LYS A 17 3.41 -16.02 -30.27
N GLY A 18 2.45 -15.76 -29.37
CA GLY A 18 2.74 -15.10 -28.08
C GLY A 18 3.66 -15.92 -27.18
N ASN A 19 3.58 -17.25 -27.24
CA ASN A 19 4.44 -18.14 -26.46
C ASN A 19 5.86 -18.25 -27.05
N THR A 20 6.02 -18.19 -28.39
CA THR A 20 7.36 -18.13 -29.00
C THR A 20 8.05 -16.80 -28.72
N ASP A 21 7.31 -15.68 -28.76
CA ASP A 21 7.89 -14.35 -28.58
C ASP A 21 8.45 -14.14 -27.16
N ILE A 22 7.76 -14.62 -26.11
CA ILE A 22 8.26 -14.51 -24.73
C ILE A 22 9.49 -15.40 -24.49
N VAL A 23 9.52 -16.61 -25.05
CA VAL A 23 10.69 -17.51 -24.93
C VAL A 23 11.93 -16.89 -25.59
N VAL A 24 11.78 -16.27 -26.78
CA VAL A 24 12.88 -15.57 -27.47
C VAL A 24 13.38 -14.37 -26.66
N LYS A 25 12.47 -13.59 -26.05
CA LYS A 25 12.84 -12.46 -25.17
C LYS A 25 13.63 -12.93 -23.94
N ILE A 26 13.17 -13.97 -23.27
CA ILE A 26 13.84 -14.55 -22.09
C ILE A 26 15.22 -15.10 -22.46
N ASP A 27 15.36 -15.79 -23.59
CA ASP A 27 16.65 -16.31 -24.04
C ASP A 27 17.64 -15.19 -24.39
N SER A 28 17.17 -14.11 -25.03
CA SER A 28 17.99 -12.90 -25.28
C SER A 28 18.49 -12.27 -23.98
N ILE A 29 17.63 -12.12 -22.97
CA ILE A 29 18.00 -11.60 -21.65
C ILE A 29 18.98 -12.54 -20.95
N ALA A 30 18.73 -13.86 -20.97
CA ALA A 30 19.61 -14.84 -20.34
C ALA A 30 21.02 -14.84 -20.94
N ARG A 31 21.16 -14.75 -22.28
CA ARG A 31 22.47 -14.59 -22.94
C ARG A 31 23.17 -13.30 -22.53
N HIS A 32 22.43 -12.19 -22.44
CA HIS A 32 22.99 -10.91 -22.00
C HIS A 32 23.46 -10.98 -20.55
N MET A 33 22.65 -11.54 -19.64
CA MET A 33 23.02 -11.79 -18.24
C MET A 33 24.32 -12.57 -18.12
N LEU A 34 24.45 -13.69 -18.84
CA LEU A 34 25.67 -14.51 -18.86
C LEU A 34 26.91 -13.72 -19.32
N SER A 35 26.77 -12.74 -20.23
CA SER A 35 27.91 -11.89 -20.62
C SER A 35 28.40 -10.92 -19.53
N LEU A 36 27.62 -10.71 -18.46
CA LEU A 36 27.94 -9.77 -17.38
C LEU A 36 28.80 -10.38 -16.27
N GLU A 37 29.09 -11.69 -16.28
CA GLU A 37 29.77 -12.42 -15.19
C GLU A 37 31.00 -11.68 -14.64
N LYS A 38 31.91 -11.24 -15.51
CA LYS A 38 33.14 -10.52 -15.11
C LYS A 38 32.86 -9.15 -14.51
N MET A 39 31.86 -8.43 -15.03
CA MET A 39 31.46 -7.12 -14.50
C MET A 39 30.74 -7.26 -13.16
N PHE A 40 29.92 -8.31 -13.01
CA PHE A 40 29.23 -8.64 -11.77
C PHE A 40 30.22 -9.02 -10.66
N ALA A 41 31.21 -9.88 -10.96
CA ALA A 41 32.28 -10.22 -10.03
C ALA A 41 33.13 -9.01 -9.61
N SER A 42 33.40 -8.08 -10.54
CA SER A 42 34.11 -6.83 -10.24
C SER A 42 33.28 -5.91 -9.34
N ALA A 43 31.99 -5.71 -9.65
CA ALA A 43 31.07 -4.89 -8.85
C ALA A 43 30.83 -5.49 -7.45
N GLY A 44 30.71 -6.82 -7.36
CA GLY A 44 30.53 -7.58 -6.12
C GLY A 44 31.82 -7.86 -5.33
N SER A 45 32.95 -7.24 -5.69
CA SER A 45 34.25 -7.47 -5.04
C SER A 45 34.28 -7.23 -3.52
N SER A 46 33.37 -6.39 -3.01
CA SER A 46 33.18 -6.15 -1.56
C SER A 46 32.14 -7.05 -0.89
N SER A 47 31.57 -8.00 -1.62
CA SER A 47 30.37 -8.78 -1.26
C SER A 47 30.54 -10.28 -1.62
N PRO A 48 31.56 -10.99 -1.10
CA PRO A 48 31.96 -12.31 -1.60
C PRO A 48 30.91 -13.43 -1.42
N HIS A 49 29.82 -13.19 -0.68
CA HIS A 49 28.72 -14.15 -0.51
C HIS A 49 27.71 -14.16 -1.66
N ILE A 50 27.71 -13.15 -2.55
CA ILE A 50 26.77 -13.10 -3.67
C ILE A 50 27.23 -14.01 -4.82
N SER A 51 26.33 -14.88 -5.30
CA SER A 51 26.63 -15.84 -6.36
C SER A 51 25.96 -15.41 -7.67
N PHE A 52 26.77 -15.05 -8.66
CA PHE A 52 26.30 -14.66 -10.00
C PHE A 52 25.32 -15.68 -10.61
N GLU A 53 25.61 -16.97 -10.48
CA GLU A 53 24.75 -18.05 -10.99
C GLU A 53 23.37 -18.07 -10.31
N ARG A 54 23.33 -17.93 -8.98
CA ARG A 54 22.07 -17.88 -8.22
C ARG A 54 21.25 -16.64 -8.55
N GLU A 55 21.88 -15.47 -8.57
CA GLU A 55 21.21 -14.22 -8.94
C GLU A 55 20.72 -14.25 -10.40
N CYS A 56 21.42 -14.95 -11.29
CA CYS A 56 20.95 -15.18 -12.66
C CYS A 56 19.66 -16.03 -12.69
N VAL A 57 19.55 -17.07 -11.85
CA VAL A 57 18.32 -17.87 -11.74
C VAL A 57 17.16 -17.03 -11.19
N PHE A 58 17.39 -16.24 -10.14
CA PHE A 58 16.36 -15.38 -9.55
C PHE A 58 15.89 -14.29 -10.53
N ALA A 59 16.82 -13.55 -11.16
CA ALA A 59 16.49 -12.53 -12.14
C ALA A 59 15.75 -13.12 -13.35
N LYS A 60 16.16 -14.29 -13.86
CA LYS A 60 15.43 -14.98 -14.94
C LYS A 60 14.00 -15.34 -14.53
N HIS A 61 13.78 -15.80 -13.31
CA HIS A 61 12.45 -16.11 -12.79
C HIS A 61 11.57 -14.86 -12.66
N ILE A 62 12.12 -13.76 -12.10
CA ILE A 62 11.43 -12.47 -11.94
C ILE A 62 11.02 -11.90 -13.32
N VAL A 63 11.92 -11.93 -14.30
CA VAL A 63 11.66 -11.49 -15.68
C VAL A 63 10.61 -12.36 -16.36
N ASN A 64 10.72 -13.70 -16.26
CA ASN A 64 9.77 -14.64 -16.86
C ASN A 64 8.33 -14.43 -16.36
N ASN A 65 8.17 -14.10 -15.08
CA ASN A 65 6.85 -13.94 -14.46
C ASN A 65 6.22 -12.56 -14.68
N ASN A 66 6.91 -11.65 -15.38
CA ASN A 66 6.44 -10.29 -15.60
C ASN A 66 6.75 -9.83 -17.04
N ASN A 67 5.80 -10.08 -17.95
CA ASN A 67 5.92 -9.74 -19.38
C ASN A 67 6.30 -8.27 -19.61
N TYR A 68 5.76 -7.34 -18.81
CA TYR A 68 6.07 -5.91 -18.94
C TYR A 68 7.51 -5.59 -18.55
N LEU A 69 8.04 -6.25 -17.51
CA LEU A 69 9.46 -6.16 -17.15
C LEU A 69 10.35 -6.81 -18.21
N ALA A 70 9.96 -7.96 -18.77
CA ALA A 70 10.68 -8.62 -19.86
C ALA A 70 10.75 -7.76 -21.13
N ASP A 71 9.64 -7.11 -21.51
CA ASP A 71 9.61 -6.17 -22.63
C ASP A 71 10.54 -4.98 -22.41
N ILE A 72 10.58 -4.41 -21.20
CA ILE A 72 11.50 -3.32 -20.87
C ILE A 72 12.96 -3.79 -20.86
N ALA A 73 13.24 -4.98 -20.32
CA ALA A 73 14.59 -5.54 -20.28
C ALA A 73 15.16 -5.87 -21.68
N VAL A 74 14.32 -6.31 -22.63
CA VAL A 74 14.74 -6.49 -24.04
C VAL A 74 14.92 -5.16 -24.77
N ASN A 75 14.01 -4.20 -24.57
CA ASN A 75 14.08 -2.90 -25.27
C ASN A 75 15.15 -1.97 -24.69
N ASN A 76 15.54 -2.16 -23.42
CA ASN A 76 16.55 -1.37 -22.72
C ASN A 76 17.47 -2.28 -21.88
N PRO A 77 18.31 -3.12 -22.52
CA PRO A 77 19.17 -4.07 -21.83
C PRO A 77 20.19 -3.38 -20.92
N LYS A 78 20.61 -2.16 -21.26
CA LYS A 78 21.55 -1.38 -20.43
C LYS A 78 20.95 -0.97 -19.08
N SER A 79 19.63 -0.74 -19.01
CA SER A 79 18.96 -0.52 -17.72
C SER A 79 18.93 -1.77 -16.85
N PHE A 80 18.68 -2.94 -17.47
CA PHE A 80 18.75 -4.23 -16.79
C PHE A 80 20.18 -4.52 -16.29
N GLU A 81 21.19 -4.35 -17.14
CA GLU A 81 22.62 -4.47 -16.78
C GLU A 81 22.93 -3.59 -15.56
N THR A 82 22.53 -2.32 -15.61
CA THR A 82 22.79 -1.36 -14.51
C THR A 82 22.14 -1.84 -13.22
N ALA A 83 20.87 -2.24 -13.23
CA ALA A 83 20.19 -2.77 -12.05
C ALA A 83 20.86 -4.06 -11.51
N PHE A 84 21.30 -4.96 -12.39
CA PHE A 84 21.94 -6.21 -12.02
C PHE A 84 23.38 -6.04 -11.49
N LEU A 85 24.11 -5.01 -11.94
CA LEU A 85 25.42 -4.66 -11.39
C LEU A 85 25.31 -3.88 -10.07
N GLN A 86 24.26 -3.06 -9.91
CA GLN A 86 23.96 -2.43 -8.62
C GLN A 86 23.67 -3.48 -7.54
N LEU A 87 22.98 -4.58 -7.89
CA LEU A 87 22.74 -5.72 -7.00
C LEU A 87 24.06 -6.26 -6.45
N ALA A 88 25.02 -6.59 -7.32
CA ALA A 88 26.35 -7.05 -6.94
C ALA A 88 27.08 -6.06 -6.00
N SER A 89 27.10 -4.77 -6.36
CA SER A 89 27.76 -3.74 -5.54
C SER A 89 27.10 -3.53 -4.17
N SER A 90 25.78 -3.69 -4.10
CA SER A 90 25.03 -3.62 -2.85
C SER A 90 25.25 -4.86 -1.97
N GLY A 91 25.62 -6.00 -2.54
CA GLY A 91 25.76 -7.28 -1.83
C GLY A 91 24.43 -7.90 -1.40
N LEU A 92 23.31 -7.44 -1.99
CA LEU A 92 21.97 -7.95 -1.74
C LEU A 92 21.58 -9.02 -2.75
N THR A 93 20.57 -9.83 -2.42
CA THR A 93 20.03 -10.87 -3.30
C THR A 93 18.63 -10.54 -3.83
N LEU A 94 18.32 -11.07 -5.02
CA LEU A 94 16.98 -11.14 -5.61
C LEU A 94 16.19 -12.36 -5.11
N ASP A 95 16.73 -13.17 -4.19
CA ASP A 95 16.03 -14.30 -3.56
C ASP A 95 14.66 -13.87 -2.98
N PRO A 96 13.53 -14.39 -3.52
CA PRO A 96 12.20 -14.08 -3.01
C PRO A 96 11.97 -14.47 -1.54
N ALA A 97 12.76 -15.39 -0.99
CA ALA A 97 12.71 -15.75 0.42
C ALA A 97 13.31 -14.65 1.31
N GLN A 98 14.48 -14.11 0.93
CA GLN A 98 15.19 -13.08 1.69
C GLN A 98 14.62 -11.67 1.51
N LYS A 99 13.93 -11.40 0.39
CA LYS A 99 13.16 -10.15 0.15
C LYS A 99 14.02 -8.88 0.28
N GLN A 100 15.31 -8.96 -0.04
CA GLN A 100 16.24 -7.84 0.11
C GLN A 100 16.12 -6.82 -1.01
N ALA A 101 16.05 -7.27 -2.27
CA ALA A 101 15.90 -6.42 -3.43
C ALA A 101 14.98 -7.01 -4.50
N TYR A 102 14.55 -6.17 -5.45
CA TYR A 102 13.58 -6.47 -6.49
C TYR A 102 13.97 -5.80 -7.81
N LEU A 103 13.75 -6.46 -8.94
CA LEU A 103 13.80 -5.80 -10.26
C LEU A 103 12.41 -5.24 -10.58
N VAL A 104 12.30 -3.93 -10.69
CA VAL A 104 11.03 -3.22 -10.94
C VAL A 104 11.06 -2.42 -12.24
N PRO A 105 9.95 -2.41 -13.02
CA PRO A 105 9.85 -1.57 -14.21
C PRO A 105 9.37 -0.16 -13.85
N ARG A 106 10.13 0.88 -14.23
CA ARG A 106 9.80 2.29 -13.96
C ARG A 106 10.31 3.19 -15.08
N ASP A 107 9.51 4.16 -15.52
CA ASP A 107 9.85 5.13 -16.59
C ASP A 107 10.54 4.50 -17.83
N GLY A 108 10.10 3.29 -18.24
CA GLY A 108 10.67 2.56 -19.38
C GLY A 108 12.06 1.94 -19.15
N ARG A 109 12.43 1.72 -17.88
CA ARG A 109 13.73 1.17 -17.45
C ARG A 109 13.52 0.05 -16.43
N VAL A 110 14.47 -0.88 -16.38
CA VAL A 110 14.63 -1.79 -15.23
C VAL A 110 15.39 -1.03 -14.14
N ILE A 111 14.90 -1.14 -12.91
CA ILE A 111 15.49 -0.55 -11.72
C ILE A 111 15.63 -1.63 -10.66
N LEU A 112 16.70 -1.55 -9.86
CA LEU A 112 16.82 -2.33 -8.63
C LEU A 112 16.16 -1.54 -7.48
N ASP A 113 15.06 -2.04 -6.94
CA ASP A 113 14.47 -1.50 -5.72
C ASP A 113 14.91 -2.31 -4.50
N VAL A 114 15.24 -1.65 -3.40
CA VAL A 114 15.75 -2.26 -2.17
C VAL A 114 14.68 -2.20 -1.09
N SER A 115 14.43 -3.30 -0.39
CA SER A 115 13.48 -3.32 0.72
C SER A 115 14.06 -2.73 2.00
N TYR A 116 13.24 -2.52 3.03
CA TYR A 116 13.74 -2.16 4.35
C TYR A 116 14.69 -3.23 4.92
N ILE A 117 14.46 -4.52 4.63
CA ILE A 117 15.33 -5.64 5.02
C ILE A 117 16.68 -5.53 4.30
N GLY A 118 16.68 -5.18 3.01
CA GLY A 118 17.90 -4.91 2.25
C GLY A 118 18.71 -3.74 2.81
N LEU A 119 18.04 -2.63 3.16
CA LEU A 119 18.69 -1.49 3.81
C LEU A 119 19.28 -1.87 5.18
N SER A 120 18.54 -2.61 6.01
CA SER A 120 19.07 -3.10 7.29
C SER A 120 20.27 -4.02 7.09
N ARG A 121 20.20 -4.96 6.14
CA ARG A 121 21.29 -5.87 5.82
C ARG A 121 22.55 -5.14 5.38
N MET A 122 22.42 -4.11 4.52
CA MET A 122 23.56 -3.27 4.12
C MET A 122 24.19 -2.54 5.31
N ALA A 123 23.39 -2.04 6.26
CA ALA A 123 23.90 -1.35 7.44
C ALA A 123 24.68 -2.27 8.38
N THR A 124 24.20 -3.51 8.59
CA THR A 124 24.92 -4.51 9.38
C THR A 124 26.17 -5.02 8.65
N ASP A 125 26.11 -5.21 7.32
CA ASP A 125 27.25 -5.67 6.52
C ASP A 125 28.36 -4.60 6.39
N GLU A 126 28.03 -3.31 6.36
CA GLU A 126 29.01 -2.22 6.48
C GLU A 126 29.42 -1.95 7.94
N GLY A 127 28.79 -2.63 8.91
CA GLY A 127 29.14 -2.55 10.33
C GLY A 127 28.82 -1.19 10.96
N LEU A 128 27.75 -0.53 10.52
CA LEU A 128 27.22 0.69 11.14
C LEU A 128 26.55 0.41 12.50
N CYS A 129 25.96 -0.77 12.63
CA CYS A 129 25.24 -1.30 13.79
C CYS A 129 25.33 -2.83 13.77
N GLU A 130 25.13 -3.46 14.93
CA GLU A 130 25.04 -4.91 15.07
C GLU A 130 23.61 -5.41 14.79
N ASP A 131 22.59 -4.61 15.14
CA ASP A 131 21.17 -4.93 14.90
C ASP A 131 20.33 -3.66 14.64
N ILE A 132 19.16 -3.84 14.02
CA ILE A 132 18.19 -2.78 13.67
C ILE A 132 16.77 -3.27 13.94
N VAL A 133 16.11 -2.66 14.93
CA VAL A 133 14.68 -2.84 15.18
C VAL A 133 13.94 -1.60 14.69
N ALA A 134 12.96 -1.77 13.79
CA ALA A 134 12.08 -0.71 13.34
C ALA A 134 10.62 -1.14 13.58
N GLU A 135 9.89 -0.38 14.40
CA GLU A 135 8.53 -0.73 14.82
C GLU A 135 7.57 0.46 14.70
N LEU A 136 6.27 0.13 14.60
CA LEU A 136 5.17 1.04 14.37
C LEU A 136 4.47 1.33 15.69
N VAL A 137 4.29 2.61 16.02
CA VAL A 137 3.58 3.08 17.22
C VAL A 137 2.18 3.52 16.82
N PHE A 138 1.20 3.14 17.63
CA PHE A 138 -0.21 3.49 17.49
C PHE A 138 -0.76 4.10 18.79
N GLU A 139 -1.94 4.68 18.70
CA GLU A 139 -2.67 5.40 19.74
C GLU A 139 -2.89 4.59 21.02
N LYS A 140 -3.29 3.32 20.89
CA LYS A 140 -3.61 2.44 22.03
C LYS A 140 -2.44 1.57 22.49
N ASP A 141 -1.24 1.81 21.95
CA ASP A 141 -0.03 1.16 22.46
C ASP A 141 0.40 1.81 23.77
N SER A 142 0.89 1.01 24.72
CA SER A 142 1.67 1.55 25.84
C SER A 142 3.08 1.87 25.32
N PHE A 143 3.35 3.16 25.09
CA PHE A 143 4.61 3.62 24.50
C PHE A 143 5.23 4.77 25.28
N LYS A 144 6.46 4.56 25.76
CA LYS A 144 7.27 5.54 26.49
C LYS A 144 8.68 5.60 25.92
N THR A 145 9.12 6.81 25.58
CA THR A 145 10.51 7.04 25.14
C THR A 145 11.47 7.12 26.32
N ASN A 146 12.59 6.39 26.23
CA ASN A 146 13.71 6.48 27.16
C ASN A 146 14.85 7.37 26.59
N GLY A 147 14.51 8.26 25.65
CA GLY A 147 15.46 9.12 24.95
C GLY A 147 16.20 8.42 23.80
N ARG A 148 17.15 9.11 23.17
CA ARG A 148 17.87 8.59 21.97
C ARG A 148 18.97 7.56 22.26
N ARG A 149 19.17 7.14 23.52
CA ARG A 149 20.31 6.30 23.95
C ARG A 149 19.92 5.00 24.67
N SER A 150 18.64 4.71 24.72
CA SER A 150 18.04 3.52 25.32
C SER A 150 16.81 3.14 24.49
N SER A 151 16.53 1.86 24.33
CA SER A 151 15.30 1.39 23.69
C SER A 151 14.06 1.98 24.36
N PRO A 152 13.00 2.31 23.62
CA PRO A 152 11.71 2.70 24.20
C PRO A 152 11.07 1.54 24.97
N ASP A 153 10.27 1.86 25.98
CA ASP A 153 9.33 0.89 26.55
C ASP A 153 8.11 0.86 25.61
N HIS A 154 7.88 -0.26 24.91
CA HIS A 154 6.78 -0.40 23.96
C HIS A 154 6.06 -1.74 24.14
N GLU A 155 4.84 -1.68 24.67
CA GLU A 155 3.96 -2.82 24.91
C GLU A 155 2.69 -2.67 24.07
N PHE A 156 2.38 -3.70 23.29
CA PHE A 156 1.25 -3.77 22.36
C PHE A 156 0.93 -5.23 22.05
N ASP A 157 -0.28 -5.52 21.57
CA ASP A 157 -0.60 -6.84 21.00
C ASP A 157 0.05 -6.99 19.60
N PRO A 158 1.01 -7.91 19.40
CA PRO A 158 1.68 -8.09 18.12
C PRO A 158 0.78 -8.69 17.02
N PHE A 159 -0.36 -9.29 17.39
CA PHE A 159 -1.30 -9.92 16.47
C PHE A 159 -2.50 -9.02 16.12
N ALA A 160 -2.71 -7.93 16.86
CA ALA A 160 -3.78 -6.97 16.65
C ALA A 160 -3.80 -6.39 15.22
N TYR A 161 -4.99 -6.23 14.65
CA TYR A 161 -5.13 -5.72 13.29
C TYR A 161 -4.73 -4.24 13.23
N LYS A 162 -3.78 -3.90 12.34
CA LYS A 162 -3.21 -2.55 12.23
C LYS A 162 -4.09 -1.55 11.45
N GLY A 163 -5.20 -2.00 10.85
CA GLY A 163 -6.04 -1.13 10.02
C GLY A 163 -5.43 -0.75 8.67
N GLY A 164 -6.01 0.27 8.04
CA GLY A 164 -5.43 0.97 6.90
C GLY A 164 -4.41 2.02 7.33
N LEU A 165 -3.44 2.33 6.46
CA LEU A 165 -2.50 3.41 6.70
C LEU A 165 -3.16 4.77 6.41
N VAL A 166 -3.42 5.52 7.48
CA VAL A 166 -3.95 6.88 7.44
C VAL A 166 -2.85 7.82 7.94
N LEU A 167 -2.34 8.68 7.06
CA LEU A 167 -1.29 9.67 7.35
C LEU A 167 -1.81 11.12 7.28
N THR A 168 -2.81 11.36 6.43
CA THR A 168 -3.50 12.66 6.27
C THR A 168 -5.01 12.49 6.40
N ASN A 169 -5.72 13.58 6.69
CA ASN A 169 -7.19 13.58 6.83
C ASN A 169 -7.95 13.22 5.55
N THR A 170 -7.26 13.19 4.40
CA THR A 170 -7.75 12.72 3.09
C THR A 170 -7.62 11.21 2.88
N ASP A 171 -6.84 10.51 3.70
CA ASP A 171 -6.65 9.07 3.57
C ASP A 171 -7.88 8.30 4.06
N GLN A 172 -8.32 7.33 3.26
CA GLN A 172 -9.40 6.43 3.62
C GLN A 172 -8.83 5.11 4.15
N GLY A 173 -9.17 4.77 5.39
CA GLY A 173 -8.77 3.51 6.02
C GLY A 173 -9.68 3.17 7.20
N ALA A 174 -9.98 1.89 7.38
CA ALA A 174 -10.59 1.41 8.61
C ALA A 174 -9.54 1.43 9.73
N LEU A 175 -9.95 1.86 10.92
CA LEU A 175 -9.06 1.89 12.07
C LEU A 175 -8.76 0.47 12.56
N GLY A 176 -7.52 0.25 13.00
CA GLY A 176 -7.10 -1.01 13.59
C GLY A 176 -7.48 -1.14 15.07
N ASP A 177 -7.31 -2.34 15.62
CA ASP A 177 -7.52 -2.61 17.04
C ASP A 177 -6.58 -1.74 17.90
N ARG A 178 -5.34 -1.51 17.42
CA ARG A 178 -4.31 -0.63 18.02
C ARG A 178 -4.61 0.88 17.92
N GLY A 179 -5.69 1.29 17.27
CA GLY A 179 -6.09 2.71 17.14
C GLY A 179 -5.36 3.44 16.02
N MET A 180 -5.29 4.78 16.10
CA MET A 180 -4.64 5.62 15.08
C MET A 180 -3.13 5.40 15.03
N PHE A 181 -2.56 5.39 13.83
CA PHE A 181 -1.11 5.31 13.65
C PHE A 181 -0.44 6.62 14.12
N ARG A 182 0.57 6.51 15.00
CA ARG A 182 1.25 7.66 15.63
C ARG A 182 2.63 7.99 15.04
N GLY A 183 3.23 7.06 14.32
CA GLY A 183 4.59 7.19 13.80
C GLY A 183 5.38 5.89 13.95
N ALA A 184 6.67 5.95 13.66
CA ALA A 184 7.56 4.80 13.78
C ALA A 184 8.85 5.20 14.51
N TYR A 185 9.51 4.22 15.14
CA TYR A 185 10.87 4.40 15.62
C TYR A 185 11.82 3.41 14.96
N VAL A 186 13.10 3.76 14.95
CA VAL A 186 14.20 2.87 14.57
C VAL A 186 15.24 2.90 15.67
N ASP A 187 15.49 1.74 16.26
CA ASP A 187 16.50 1.49 17.28
C ASP A 187 17.67 0.74 16.65
N TYR A 188 18.86 1.34 16.72
CA TYR A 188 20.12 0.79 16.22
C TYR A 188 20.97 0.32 17.41
N LEU A 189 21.27 -0.98 17.48
CA LEU A 189 22.25 -1.50 18.43
C LEU A 189 23.66 -1.21 17.90
N MET A 190 24.39 -0.34 18.59
CA MET A 190 25.76 0.02 18.23
C MET A 190 26.76 -1.04 18.72
N LYS A 191 27.95 -1.09 18.11
CA LYS A 191 29.02 -2.04 18.44
C LYS A 191 29.53 -2.00 19.89
N ASP A 192 29.27 -0.89 20.58
CA ASP A 192 29.59 -0.69 22.00
C ASP A 192 28.43 -1.05 22.95
N GLY A 193 27.42 -1.75 22.45
CA GLY A 193 26.24 -2.18 23.21
C GLY A 193 25.23 -1.08 23.50
N ARG A 194 25.48 0.16 23.05
CA ARG A 194 24.52 1.26 23.24
C ARG A 194 23.46 1.25 22.16
N HIS A 195 22.25 1.62 22.55
CA HIS A 195 21.17 1.90 21.62
C HIS A 195 21.30 3.33 21.05
N LEU A 196 20.87 3.50 19.80
CA LEU A 196 20.71 4.79 19.16
C LEU A 196 19.32 4.82 18.51
N VAL A 197 18.39 5.52 19.15
CA VAL A 197 16.97 5.52 18.75
C VAL A 197 16.60 6.83 18.07
N PHE A 198 15.89 6.70 16.95
CA PHE A 198 15.27 7.79 16.22
C PHE A 198 13.75 7.59 16.15
N PHE A 199 13.00 8.69 16.18
CA PHE A 199 11.54 8.71 16.10
C PHE A 199 11.14 9.51 14.86
N ILE A 200 10.19 9.01 14.08
CA ILE A 200 9.70 9.61 12.83
C ILE A 200 8.19 9.75 12.93
N ASP A 201 7.69 10.96 12.69
CA ASP A 201 6.27 11.30 12.80
C ASP A 201 5.48 11.01 11.50
N LEU A 202 4.16 11.28 11.53
CA LEU A 202 3.30 11.13 10.36
C LEU A 202 3.66 12.09 9.23
N GLN A 203 4.15 13.29 9.54
CA GLN A 203 4.43 14.35 8.56
C GLN A 203 5.62 13.98 7.68
N ASP A 204 6.71 13.49 8.27
CA ASP A 204 7.89 13.01 7.53
C ASP A 204 7.59 11.74 6.71
N LEU A 205 6.72 10.86 7.23
CA LEU A 205 6.23 9.68 6.50
C LEU A 205 5.31 10.09 5.33
N ALA A 206 4.40 11.04 5.52
CA ALA A 206 3.53 11.57 4.48
C ALA A 206 4.33 12.27 3.37
N GLN A 207 5.35 13.07 3.72
CA GLN A 207 6.28 13.64 2.75
C GLN A 207 7.06 12.58 1.97
N SER A 208 7.47 11.49 2.62
CA SER A 208 8.14 10.36 1.96
C SER A 208 7.20 9.66 0.97
N ARG A 209 5.93 9.49 1.35
CA ARG A 209 4.88 8.95 0.48
C ARG A 209 4.61 9.85 -0.72
N ALA A 210 4.46 11.17 -0.52
CA ALA A 210 4.19 12.15 -1.56
C ALA A 210 5.28 12.21 -2.65
N LYS A 211 6.54 11.88 -2.31
CA LYS A 211 7.66 11.81 -3.28
C LYS A 211 7.57 10.59 -4.20
N SER A 212 6.90 9.52 -3.78
CA SER A 212 6.72 8.32 -4.61
C SER A 212 5.93 8.64 -5.87
N GLU A 213 6.55 8.47 -7.03
CA GLU A 213 5.95 8.79 -8.33
C GLU A 213 4.70 7.95 -8.66
N SER A 214 4.53 6.78 -8.04
CA SER A 214 3.27 6.00 -8.11
C SER A 214 2.16 6.51 -7.18
N TRP A 215 2.50 7.28 -6.15
CA TRP A 215 1.55 7.94 -5.26
C TRP A 215 1.11 9.31 -5.81
N ALA A 216 2.06 10.07 -6.37
CA ALA A 216 1.78 11.38 -6.97
C ALA A 216 0.74 11.31 -8.11
N LYS A 217 0.64 10.17 -8.81
CA LYS A 217 -0.34 9.95 -9.88
C LYS A 217 -1.58 9.25 -9.32
N VAL A 218 -2.68 9.98 -9.14
CA VAL A 218 -3.95 9.50 -8.53
C VAL A 218 -4.39 8.14 -9.09
N GLU A 219 -4.44 8.01 -10.41
CA GLU A 219 -4.82 6.77 -11.13
C GLU A 219 -3.96 5.55 -10.76
N LYS A 220 -2.70 5.79 -10.39
CA LYS A 220 -1.71 4.76 -10.03
C LYS A 220 -1.63 4.50 -8.53
N ARG A 221 -2.27 5.31 -7.66
CA ARG A 221 -2.24 5.13 -6.20
C ARG A 221 -2.65 3.71 -5.78
N GLN A 222 -3.67 3.13 -6.40
CA GLN A 222 -4.11 1.75 -6.13
C GLN A 222 -3.03 0.67 -6.36
N TYR A 223 -2.06 0.94 -7.24
CA TYR A 223 -0.92 0.07 -7.56
C TYR A 223 0.37 0.53 -6.87
N SER A 224 0.33 1.59 -6.06
CA SER A 224 1.50 2.08 -5.34
C SER A 224 1.90 1.07 -4.25
N PRO A 225 3.21 0.87 -3.99
CA PRO A 225 3.69 0.13 -2.82
C PRO A 225 3.12 0.66 -1.49
N TRP A 226 2.78 1.94 -1.42
CA TRP A 226 2.13 2.56 -0.26
C TRP A 226 0.68 2.11 -0.03
N THR A 227 0.02 1.54 -1.05
CA THR A 227 -1.32 0.97 -0.95
C THR A 227 -1.26 -0.55 -0.80
N GLN A 228 -0.35 -1.21 -1.51
CA GLN A 228 -0.21 -2.68 -1.48
C GLN A 228 0.55 -3.19 -0.25
N PHE A 229 1.55 -2.42 0.23
CA PHE A 229 2.44 -2.79 1.33
C PHE A 229 2.69 -1.59 2.28
N PRO A 230 1.64 -0.87 2.74
CA PRO A 230 1.75 0.39 3.47
C PRO A 230 2.77 0.35 4.61
N TRP A 231 2.61 -0.62 5.51
CA TRP A 231 3.45 -0.77 6.70
C TRP A 231 4.93 -1.06 6.37
N LYS A 232 5.21 -1.78 5.27
CA LYS A 232 6.59 -1.99 4.81
C LYS A 232 7.21 -0.72 4.24
N MET A 233 6.40 0.14 3.62
CA MET A 233 6.85 1.44 3.11
C MET A 233 7.10 2.45 4.23
N VAL A 234 6.32 2.40 5.31
CA VAL A 234 6.60 3.15 6.55
C VAL A 234 7.96 2.75 7.12
N LEU A 235 8.19 1.45 7.36
CA LEU A 235 9.47 0.95 7.89
C LEU A 235 10.66 1.27 6.96
N LYS A 236 10.51 1.10 5.64
CA LYS A 236 11.53 1.50 4.64
C LYS A 236 11.86 2.99 4.74
N SER A 237 10.83 3.84 4.87
CA SER A 237 11.00 5.29 4.94
C SER A 237 11.67 5.71 6.24
N ALA A 238 11.26 5.15 7.38
CA ALA A 238 11.88 5.42 8.68
C ALA A 238 13.37 5.08 8.66
N ILE A 239 13.74 3.85 8.26
CA ILE A 239 15.16 3.44 8.15
C ILE A 239 15.93 4.34 7.18
N LYS A 240 15.39 4.61 5.98
CA LYS A 240 16.07 5.44 4.97
C LYS A 240 16.33 6.88 5.47
N GLN A 241 15.43 7.43 6.28
CA GLN A 241 15.58 8.75 6.90
C GLN A 241 16.57 8.78 8.07
N THR A 242 16.77 7.68 8.80
CA THR A 242 17.57 7.68 10.04
C THR A 242 18.98 7.13 9.85
N ILE A 243 19.19 6.23 8.89
CA ILE A 243 20.43 5.46 8.72
C ILE A 243 21.66 6.32 8.37
N HIS A 244 21.45 7.51 7.80
CA HIS A 244 22.52 8.47 7.50
C HIS A 244 22.96 9.29 8.73
N LEU A 245 22.20 9.24 9.84
CA LEU A 245 22.50 9.93 11.10
C LEU A 245 23.37 9.07 12.04
N ILE A 246 23.51 7.77 11.76
CA ILE A 246 24.39 6.84 12.49
C ILE A 246 25.86 7.24 12.23
N PRO A 247 26.76 7.25 13.23
CA PRO A 247 28.19 7.43 12.99
C PRO A 247 28.82 6.15 12.41
N GLY A 248 29.52 6.27 11.28
CA GLY A 248 30.25 5.15 10.69
C GLY A 248 30.60 5.35 9.21
N ASN A 249 31.37 4.42 8.64
CA ASN A 249 31.64 4.37 7.21
C ASN A 249 30.49 3.68 6.49
N ARG A 250 29.96 4.30 5.43
CA ARG A 250 28.67 3.97 4.81
C ARG A 250 28.73 4.00 3.28
N THR A 251 29.86 3.65 2.66
CA THR A 251 30.13 3.92 1.25
C THR A 251 29.11 3.26 0.32
N ARG A 252 28.87 1.94 0.46
CA ARG A 252 27.94 1.19 -0.38
C ARG A 252 26.49 1.59 -0.08
N LEU A 253 26.13 1.71 1.19
CA LEU A 253 24.79 2.12 1.60
C LEU A 253 24.44 3.52 1.08
N SER A 254 25.36 4.48 1.18
CA SER A 254 25.14 5.85 0.71
C SER A 254 24.98 5.89 -0.81
N SER A 255 25.84 5.17 -1.55
CA SER A 255 25.69 5.08 -3.01
C SER A 255 24.36 4.42 -3.41
N MET A 256 23.88 3.45 -2.62
CA MET A 256 22.62 2.77 -2.89
C MET A 256 21.40 3.65 -2.56
N ILE A 257 21.43 4.37 -1.43
CA ILE A 257 20.39 5.36 -1.07
C ILE A 257 20.32 6.44 -2.14
N GLU A 258 21.47 6.94 -2.62
CA GLU A 258 21.52 7.94 -3.67
C GLU A 258 21.03 7.41 -5.02
N TYR A 259 21.38 6.17 -5.38
CA TYR A 259 20.83 5.47 -6.55
C TYR A 259 19.30 5.34 -6.45
N LEU A 260 18.75 4.94 -5.30
CA LEU A 260 17.30 4.84 -5.08
C LEU A 260 16.61 6.22 -5.14
N ASN A 261 17.26 7.26 -4.63
CA ASN A 261 16.74 8.62 -4.67
C ASN A 261 16.67 9.17 -6.10
N THR A 262 17.77 9.05 -6.85
CA THR A 262 17.94 9.64 -8.18
C THR A 262 17.37 8.75 -9.28
N ALA A 263 18.03 7.62 -9.57
CA ALA A 263 17.63 6.68 -10.61
C ALA A 263 16.35 5.94 -10.22
N GLY A 264 16.26 5.48 -8.97
CA GLY A 264 15.13 4.69 -8.44
C GLY A 264 13.79 5.44 -8.39
N GLY A 265 13.81 6.77 -8.46
CA GLY A 265 12.60 7.60 -8.44
C GLY A 265 11.91 7.67 -7.07
N GLU A 266 12.66 7.46 -5.99
CA GLU A 266 12.17 7.57 -4.61
C GLU A 266 12.55 8.88 -3.90
N GLY A 267 13.40 9.71 -4.52
CA GLY A 267 13.99 10.89 -3.90
C GLY A 267 13.27 12.21 -4.22
N PHE A 268 13.78 13.27 -3.60
CA PHE A 268 13.63 14.62 -4.14
C PHE A 268 14.32 14.65 -5.51
N ARG A 269 13.55 14.77 -6.60
CA ARG A 269 14.12 14.90 -7.95
C ARG A 269 14.65 16.32 -8.10
N THR A 270 15.95 16.54 -7.86
CA THR A 270 16.65 17.64 -8.54
C THR A 270 16.36 17.51 -10.04
N ALA A 271 15.92 18.61 -10.65
CA ALA A 271 15.20 18.58 -11.91
C ALA A 271 15.96 17.82 -13.02
N THR A 272 15.19 17.09 -13.83
CA THR A 272 15.63 16.18 -14.90
C THR A 272 16.87 16.66 -15.65
N ILE A 273 18.03 16.07 -15.35
CA ILE A 273 19.24 16.26 -16.15
C ILE A 273 19.04 15.50 -17.46
N PRO A 274 18.99 16.17 -18.64
CA PRO A 274 18.92 15.48 -19.93
C PRO A 274 20.19 14.65 -20.15
N VAL A 275 20.10 13.55 -20.91
CA VAL A 275 21.19 12.56 -21.05
C VAL A 275 22.53 13.21 -21.44
N ALA A 276 22.52 14.20 -22.33
CA ALA A 276 23.71 14.97 -22.74
C ALA A 276 24.43 15.69 -21.57
N ALA A 277 23.70 16.12 -20.53
CA ALA A 277 24.30 16.75 -19.35
C ALA A 277 24.79 15.71 -18.32
N ALA A 278 24.28 14.48 -18.33
CA ALA A 278 24.85 13.38 -17.57
C ALA A 278 26.15 12.85 -18.22
N GLU A 279 26.23 12.89 -19.56
CA GLU A 279 27.47 12.63 -20.32
C GLU A 279 28.52 13.70 -20.02
N ALA A 280 28.16 15.00 -20.11
CA ALA A 280 29.05 16.10 -19.74
C ALA A 280 29.50 16.06 -18.26
N GLU A 281 28.62 15.68 -17.32
CA GLU A 281 29.00 15.53 -15.91
C GLU A 281 29.93 14.34 -15.66
N MET A 282 29.80 13.24 -16.43
CA MET A 282 30.77 12.14 -16.39
C MET A 282 32.13 12.55 -16.95
N GLU A 283 32.15 13.34 -18.02
CA GLU A 283 33.38 13.87 -18.63
C GLU A 283 34.11 14.81 -17.66
N VAL A 284 33.40 15.79 -17.09
CA VAL A 284 33.93 16.69 -16.04
C VAL A 284 34.39 15.91 -14.79
N ARG A 285 33.72 14.82 -14.40
CA ARG A 285 34.16 13.95 -13.29
C ARG A 285 35.41 13.12 -13.63
N GLN A 286 35.63 12.76 -14.90
CA GLN A 286 36.88 12.12 -15.33
C GLN A 286 38.04 13.13 -15.36
N GLU A 287 37.79 14.35 -15.82
CA GLU A 287 38.77 15.45 -15.78
C GLU A 287 39.14 15.82 -14.33
N ALA A 288 38.16 15.99 -13.44
CA ALA A 288 38.39 16.29 -12.02
C ALA A 288 39.15 15.18 -11.28
N ARG A 289 38.90 13.90 -11.62
CA ARG A 289 39.70 12.76 -11.12
C ARG A 289 41.15 12.78 -11.62
N THR A 290 41.40 13.36 -12.79
CA THR A 290 42.74 13.50 -13.38
C THR A 290 43.48 14.73 -12.83
N ALA A 291 42.76 15.78 -12.42
CA ALA A 291 43.32 17.06 -11.95
C ALA A 291 43.57 17.15 -10.44
N GLY A 292 43.06 16.23 -9.63
CA GLY A 292 43.53 15.99 -8.25
C GLY A 292 43.38 17.17 -7.27
N ASN A 293 42.33 17.98 -7.36
CA ASN A 293 42.07 19.06 -6.41
C ASN A 293 40.59 19.12 -5.96
N THR A 294 40.36 19.48 -4.70
CA THR A 294 39.05 19.42 -4.03
C THR A 294 38.63 20.79 -3.48
N ASP A 295 37.83 21.55 -4.24
CA ASP A 295 36.72 22.36 -3.71
C ASP A 295 35.89 22.96 -4.85
N THR A 296 34.57 22.72 -4.86
CA THR A 296 33.61 23.63 -5.52
C THR A 296 32.25 23.55 -4.82
N THR A 297 31.98 24.49 -3.91
CA THR A 297 30.65 24.64 -3.29
C THR A 297 29.65 25.27 -4.28
N ILE A 298 28.64 24.51 -4.73
CA ILE A 298 27.51 25.04 -5.51
C ILE A 298 26.32 25.31 -4.58
N ARG A 299 25.88 26.57 -4.51
CA ARG A 299 24.65 26.97 -3.82
C ARG A 299 23.44 26.73 -4.73
N THR A 300 22.54 25.84 -4.34
CA THR A 300 21.25 25.63 -5.01
C THR A 300 20.20 26.62 -4.50
N ALA A 301 19.42 27.18 -5.45
CA ALA A 301 18.26 28.00 -5.14
C ALA A 301 17.04 27.12 -4.79
N LYS A 302 16.13 27.63 -3.95
CA LYS A 302 14.89 26.95 -3.56
C LYS A 302 13.91 26.81 -4.73
N SER A 303 13.42 25.59 -4.96
CA SER A 303 12.04 25.32 -5.39
C SER A 303 11.75 23.83 -5.27
N ASP A 304 10.70 23.43 -4.54
CA ASP A 304 10.08 22.09 -4.69
C ASP A 304 8.72 22.04 -3.95
N ASP A 305 7.67 22.60 -4.57
CA ASP A 305 6.29 22.41 -4.11
C ASP A 305 5.67 21.17 -4.76
N LYS A 306 5.78 20.02 -4.07
CA LYS A 306 4.88 18.88 -4.29
C LYS A 306 3.80 18.93 -3.20
N VAL A 307 2.56 19.16 -3.62
CA VAL A 307 1.42 19.32 -2.72
C VAL A 307 1.24 18.10 -1.82
N ILE A 308 1.26 18.33 -0.51
CA ILE A 308 0.76 17.38 0.48
C ILE A 308 -0.76 17.54 0.52
N GLU A 309 -1.50 16.49 0.17
CA GLU A 309 -2.97 16.53 0.18
C GLU A 309 -3.52 16.27 1.59
N GLY A 310 -4.09 17.30 2.21
CA GLY A 310 -4.78 17.20 3.51
C GLY A 310 -3.98 17.73 4.70
N GLU A 311 -4.69 18.01 5.79
CA GLU A 311 -4.05 18.25 7.10
C GLU A 311 -3.62 16.91 7.71
N PHE A 312 -2.59 16.94 8.56
CA PHE A 312 -2.18 15.76 9.33
C PHE A 312 -3.19 15.48 10.43
N ASN A 313 -3.46 14.20 10.69
CA ASN A 313 -4.34 13.81 11.79
C ASN A 313 -3.72 14.24 13.12
N LYS A 314 -4.40 15.16 13.82
CA LYS A 314 -4.08 15.47 15.21
C LYS A 314 -4.55 14.31 16.09
N LEU A 315 -3.74 13.97 17.09
CA LEU A 315 -4.19 13.12 18.19
C LEU A 315 -5.30 13.83 18.98
N PRO A 316 -6.20 13.10 19.64
CA PRO A 316 -7.06 13.68 20.66
C PRO A 316 -6.20 14.41 21.70
N GLU A 317 -6.58 15.64 22.07
CA GLU A 317 -5.91 16.36 23.14
C GLU A 317 -6.25 15.70 24.48
N GLU A 318 -5.30 14.95 25.03
CA GLU A 318 -5.33 14.51 26.43
C GLU A 318 -5.47 15.74 27.34
N PRO A 319 -6.35 15.71 28.36
CA PRO A 319 -6.58 16.88 29.20
C PRO A 319 -5.31 17.28 29.97
N ASP A 320 -5.02 18.58 29.93
CA ASP A 320 -3.83 19.21 30.50
C ASP A 320 -3.61 18.81 31.97
N SER A 321 -2.48 18.16 32.23
CA SER A 321 -1.97 17.90 33.57
C SER A 321 -0.59 18.52 33.74
N THR A 322 -0.60 19.85 33.84
CA THR A 322 0.43 20.63 34.51
C THR A 322 0.71 20.06 35.91
N GLU A 323 1.91 19.49 36.10
CA GLU A 323 2.76 19.83 37.25
C GLU A 323 4.20 19.34 37.05
N GLN A 324 5.12 20.28 36.83
CA GLN A 324 6.56 20.04 36.95
C GLN A 324 6.94 20.09 38.44
N GLN A 325 7.51 19.00 38.96
CA GLN A 325 8.34 19.07 40.18
C GLN A 325 9.65 18.31 39.97
N ASP A 326 10.74 19.07 39.89
CA ASP A 326 12.10 18.56 40.13
C ASP A 326 12.20 17.98 41.55
N ILE A 327 12.98 16.90 41.74
CA ILE A 327 14.10 16.84 42.70
C ILE A 327 14.80 15.45 42.72
N LYS A 328 16.10 15.50 42.36
CA LYS A 328 17.26 14.72 42.88
C LYS A 328 17.25 13.19 42.92
N SER A 329 18.14 12.64 42.09
CA SER A 329 19.19 11.66 42.43
C SER A 329 19.12 10.90 43.78
N ASN A 330 19.10 9.57 43.70
CA ASN A 330 20.00 8.68 44.45
C ASN A 330 20.00 7.25 43.87
N THR A 331 21.17 6.61 43.90
CA THR A 331 21.44 5.18 43.69
C THR A 331 22.57 4.79 44.67
N PRO A 332 22.91 3.50 44.86
CA PRO A 332 22.10 2.26 44.81
C PRO A 332 22.27 1.41 46.09
N THR A 333 21.49 0.35 46.30
CA THR A 333 21.98 -0.85 47.04
C THR A 333 21.17 -2.11 46.71
N ASP A 334 21.87 -3.24 46.62
CA ASP A 334 21.38 -4.59 46.31
C ASP A 334 20.74 -5.32 47.52
N VAL A 335 19.83 -6.28 47.28
CA VAL A 335 19.72 -7.58 48.00
C VAL A 335 19.17 -8.66 47.05
N TYR A 336 19.61 -9.90 47.24
CA TYR A 336 19.43 -11.12 46.44
C TYR A 336 18.12 -11.93 46.68
N ASP A 337 17.97 -12.98 45.84
CA ASP A 337 17.42 -14.33 46.16
C ASP A 337 15.88 -14.55 46.22
N THR A 338 15.29 -15.68 45.80
CA THR A 338 15.72 -16.87 45.00
C THR A 338 14.46 -17.64 44.50
N ALA A 339 14.61 -18.54 43.50
CA ALA A 339 13.96 -19.88 43.30
C ALA A 339 12.44 -20.13 43.62
N GLU A 340 11.68 -21.08 43.08
CA GLU A 340 11.74 -22.10 42.00
C GLU A 340 10.29 -22.66 41.84
N GLY A 341 9.89 -23.28 40.71
CA GLY A 341 8.52 -23.82 40.61
C GLY A 341 8.06 -24.47 39.29
N ASN A 342 8.64 -25.62 38.92
CA ASN A 342 8.13 -26.58 37.91
C ASN A 342 6.77 -27.21 38.34
N THR A 343 5.87 -27.81 37.54
CA THR A 343 5.72 -28.15 36.09
C THR A 343 4.22 -28.52 35.80
N PRO A 344 3.77 -28.75 34.54
CA PRO A 344 2.35 -28.99 34.16
C PRO A 344 2.00 -30.50 34.12
N PRO A 345 0.94 -31.07 33.46
CA PRO A 345 0.60 -30.94 32.03
C PRO A 345 -0.92 -30.95 31.64
N ALA A 346 -1.23 -30.70 30.35
CA ALA A 346 -2.30 -31.38 29.59
C ALA A 346 -2.13 -31.15 28.08
N ASP A 347 -2.00 -32.23 27.29
CA ASP A 347 -1.76 -32.21 25.84
C ASP A 347 -3.01 -31.98 24.98
N VAL A 348 -2.83 -31.43 23.77
CA VAL A 348 -3.49 -31.96 22.55
C VAL A 348 -2.57 -31.83 21.32
N ASN A 349 -2.27 -32.96 20.67
CA ASN A 349 -1.68 -33.02 19.30
C ASN A 349 -2.73 -32.60 18.24
N GLY A 350 -2.42 -32.29 16.98
CA GLY A 350 -1.16 -32.27 16.21
C GLY A 350 -1.41 -31.48 14.91
N SER A 351 -0.38 -31.03 14.18
CA SER A 351 0.39 -31.76 13.14
C SER A 351 0.12 -31.14 11.76
N ALA A 352 1.15 -31.09 10.90
CA ALA A 352 1.23 -30.14 9.78
C ALA A 352 1.15 -30.78 8.37
N ASP A 353 1.12 -29.86 7.40
CA ASP A 353 1.60 -29.98 6.00
C ASP A 353 0.83 -30.77 4.91
N ASP A 354 0.70 -30.05 3.78
CA ASP A 354 1.10 -30.41 2.41
C ASP A 354 0.10 -30.80 1.28
N ILE A 355 0.35 -30.13 0.13
CA ILE A 355 0.19 -30.55 -1.29
C ILE A 355 -1.21 -30.60 -1.98
N LEU A 356 -1.22 -30.17 -3.25
CA LEU A 356 -2.26 -30.19 -4.31
C LEU A 356 -1.67 -30.82 -5.59
N PRO A 357 -2.46 -31.17 -6.65
CA PRO A 357 -3.69 -31.98 -6.79
C PRO A 357 -3.35 -33.22 -7.69
N PRO A 358 -4.09 -33.68 -8.74
CA PRO A 358 -5.53 -33.78 -9.10
C PRO A 358 -5.92 -35.29 -9.28
N PRO A 359 -6.76 -35.79 -10.23
CA PRO A 359 -7.90 -35.24 -11.02
C PRO A 359 -9.20 -36.09 -11.04
N GLY A 360 -10.28 -35.55 -11.64
CA GLY A 360 -11.17 -36.26 -12.59
C GLY A 360 -12.26 -37.26 -12.13
N GLU A 361 -13.53 -36.88 -12.38
CA GLU A 361 -14.70 -37.73 -12.70
C GLU A 361 -15.61 -38.40 -11.61
N THR A 362 -16.84 -37.85 -11.56
CA THR A 362 -18.17 -38.50 -11.39
C THR A 362 -18.74 -38.87 -10.00
N ASN A 363 -19.82 -38.16 -9.66
CA ASN A 363 -21.01 -38.55 -8.88
C ASN A 363 -20.85 -39.50 -7.67
N GLY A 364 -20.58 -38.90 -6.51
CA GLY A 364 -21.21 -39.28 -5.25
C GLY A 364 -21.74 -38.02 -4.57
N GLN A 365 -22.92 -38.04 -3.97
CA GLN A 365 -23.48 -36.88 -3.25
C GLN A 365 -22.64 -36.58 -2.01
N SER A 366 -21.65 -35.70 -2.15
CA SER A 366 -21.01 -35.03 -1.02
C SER A 366 -22.05 -34.15 -0.33
N ASN A 367 -22.12 -34.21 1.01
CA ASN A 367 -22.90 -33.25 1.80
C ASN A 367 -22.30 -31.85 1.62
N GLU A 368 -22.78 -31.10 0.62
CA GLU A 368 -22.38 -29.71 0.40
C GLU A 368 -22.84 -28.88 1.61
N GLU A 369 -21.88 -28.28 2.30
CA GLU A 369 -22.14 -27.53 3.52
C GLU A 369 -23.04 -26.32 3.21
N MET A 370 -24.26 -26.31 3.75
CA MET A 370 -25.26 -25.27 3.49
C MET A 370 -25.02 -24.04 4.36
N SER A 371 -25.32 -22.86 3.81
CA SER A 371 -25.31 -21.61 4.57
C SER A 371 -26.56 -21.46 5.44
N GLU A 372 -26.61 -20.40 6.24
CA GLU A 372 -27.81 -19.97 6.96
C GLU A 372 -28.95 -19.52 6.02
N HIS A 373 -28.69 -19.38 4.72
CA HIS A 373 -29.68 -18.96 3.73
C HIS A 373 -30.29 -20.17 3.01
N PRO A 374 -31.62 -20.35 3.03
CA PRO A 374 -32.29 -21.53 2.45
C PRO A 374 -31.89 -21.79 0.99
N GLY A 375 -31.40 -23.00 0.72
CA GLY A 375 -30.99 -23.43 -0.62
C GLY A 375 -29.64 -22.86 -1.13
N VAL A 376 -28.91 -22.10 -0.32
CA VAL A 376 -27.61 -21.50 -0.70
C VAL A 376 -26.46 -22.27 -0.04
N ARG A 377 -25.50 -22.76 -0.84
CA ARG A 377 -24.31 -23.47 -0.36
C ARG A 377 -23.26 -22.50 0.19
N LYS A 378 -22.50 -22.86 1.23
CA LYS A 378 -21.47 -21.97 1.84
C LYS A 378 -20.37 -21.55 0.87
N TRP A 379 -20.05 -22.36 -0.14
CA TRP A 379 -19.08 -21.95 -1.17
C TRP A 379 -19.67 -20.87 -2.09
N ALA A 380 -20.94 -21.03 -2.49
CA ALA A 380 -21.67 -20.08 -3.33
C ALA A 380 -21.88 -18.75 -2.59
N GLU A 381 -22.27 -18.79 -1.31
CA GLU A 381 -22.38 -17.61 -0.45
C GLU A 381 -21.05 -16.83 -0.37
N ARG A 382 -19.93 -17.52 -0.10
CA ARG A 382 -18.58 -16.93 -0.11
C ARG A 382 -18.18 -16.37 -1.48
N ARG A 383 -18.63 -16.98 -2.57
CA ARG A 383 -18.41 -16.49 -3.94
C ARG A 383 -19.24 -15.24 -4.23
N ILE A 384 -20.51 -15.23 -3.83
CA ILE A 384 -21.45 -14.11 -3.99
C ILE A 384 -20.96 -12.88 -3.20
N LYS A 385 -20.49 -13.06 -1.96
CA LYS A 385 -19.83 -11.98 -1.18
C LYS A 385 -18.65 -11.35 -1.94
N LYS A 386 -17.84 -12.15 -2.64
CA LYS A 386 -16.74 -11.64 -3.51
C LYS A 386 -17.26 -10.93 -4.77
N LEU A 387 -18.37 -11.39 -5.36
CA LEU A 387 -19.00 -10.72 -6.51
C LEU A 387 -19.60 -9.36 -6.11
N VAL A 388 -20.24 -9.27 -4.94
CA VAL A 388 -20.74 -8.01 -4.37
C VAL A 388 -19.59 -7.01 -4.15
N SER A 389 -18.52 -7.41 -3.48
CA SER A 389 -17.36 -6.54 -3.27
C SER A 389 -16.67 -6.12 -4.59
N ARG A 390 -16.74 -6.94 -5.64
CA ARG A 390 -16.29 -6.55 -6.98
C ARG A 390 -17.23 -5.51 -7.60
N ALA A 391 -18.54 -5.69 -7.48
CA ALA A 391 -19.55 -4.79 -8.04
C ALA A 391 -19.52 -3.40 -7.38
N GLU A 392 -19.28 -3.33 -6.07
CA GLU A 392 -19.06 -2.08 -5.34
C GLU A 392 -17.87 -1.30 -5.91
N LYS A 393 -16.75 -1.98 -6.20
CA LYS A 393 -15.51 -1.37 -6.70
C LYS A 393 -15.56 -0.98 -8.17
N THR A 394 -16.27 -1.74 -9.01
CA THR A 394 -16.34 -1.47 -10.46
C THR A 394 -17.60 -0.73 -10.91
N LEU A 395 -18.58 -0.56 -10.02
CA LEU A 395 -19.96 -0.15 -10.31
C LEU A 395 -20.67 -1.05 -11.35
N GLY A 396 -20.09 -2.21 -11.67
CA GLY A 396 -20.54 -3.15 -12.69
C GLY A 396 -21.60 -4.12 -12.20
N TYR A 397 -22.61 -3.64 -11.47
CA TYR A 397 -23.67 -4.50 -10.91
C TYR A 397 -24.39 -5.30 -12.01
N GLU A 398 -24.79 -4.64 -13.10
CA GLU A 398 -25.51 -5.29 -14.20
C GLU A 398 -24.67 -6.32 -14.97
N THR A 399 -23.37 -6.06 -15.17
CA THR A 399 -22.47 -7.03 -15.82
C THR A 399 -22.21 -8.22 -14.91
N ILE A 400 -21.95 -7.98 -13.62
CA ILE A 400 -21.70 -9.05 -12.64
C ILE A 400 -22.95 -9.91 -12.38
N LEU A 401 -24.16 -9.35 -12.45
CA LEU A 401 -25.41 -10.10 -12.30
C LEU A 401 -25.69 -10.98 -13.53
N ASN A 402 -25.29 -10.54 -14.72
CA ASN A 402 -25.31 -11.37 -15.94
C ASN A 402 -24.22 -12.45 -15.92
N ASP A 403 -22.98 -12.12 -15.55
CA ASP A 403 -21.88 -13.08 -15.37
C ASP A 403 -22.22 -14.14 -14.32
N ALA A 404 -22.88 -13.75 -13.22
CA ALA A 404 -23.32 -14.66 -12.17
C ALA A 404 -24.29 -15.75 -12.68
N LYS A 405 -25.06 -15.44 -13.74
CA LYS A 405 -26.02 -16.36 -14.37
C LYS A 405 -25.37 -17.28 -15.41
N SER A 406 -24.21 -16.92 -15.96
CA SER A 406 -23.58 -17.60 -17.10
C SER A 406 -22.28 -18.33 -16.77
N SER A 407 -21.57 -17.90 -15.72
CA SER A 407 -20.18 -18.31 -15.45
C SER A 407 -20.01 -19.27 -14.26
N PHE A 408 -21.10 -19.65 -13.60
CA PHE A 408 -21.08 -20.47 -12.38
C PHE A 408 -22.31 -21.39 -12.34
N ASP A 409 -22.12 -22.62 -11.86
CA ASP A 409 -23.19 -23.61 -11.60
C ASP A 409 -23.97 -23.27 -10.31
N LEU A 410 -24.53 -22.05 -10.26
CA LEU A 410 -25.41 -21.59 -9.19
C LEU A 410 -26.83 -22.11 -9.39
N ASN A 411 -27.44 -22.61 -8.32
CA ASN A 411 -28.85 -22.99 -8.34
C ASN A 411 -29.78 -21.76 -8.30
N GLU A 412 -31.09 -21.96 -8.45
CA GLU A 412 -32.06 -20.86 -8.51
C GLU A 412 -32.10 -20.01 -7.22
N SER A 413 -32.02 -20.65 -6.04
CA SER A 413 -31.95 -19.98 -4.74
C SER A 413 -30.66 -19.16 -4.57
N GLU A 414 -29.54 -19.66 -5.06
CA GLU A 414 -28.24 -18.98 -5.07
C GLU A 414 -28.25 -17.77 -6.02
N LEU A 415 -28.88 -17.89 -7.19
CA LEU A 415 -29.09 -16.77 -8.10
C LEU A 415 -30.04 -15.71 -7.50
N ALA A 416 -31.08 -16.12 -6.77
CA ALA A 416 -31.96 -15.21 -6.05
C ALA A 416 -31.21 -14.47 -4.93
N PHE A 417 -30.41 -15.19 -4.13
CA PHE A 417 -29.56 -14.61 -3.10
C PHE A 417 -28.49 -13.67 -3.66
N ALA A 418 -27.89 -13.99 -4.80
CA ALA A 418 -26.94 -13.13 -5.51
C ALA A 418 -27.59 -11.80 -5.92
N ARG A 419 -28.79 -11.84 -6.52
CA ARG A 419 -29.54 -10.64 -6.91
C ARG A 419 -29.87 -9.76 -5.71
N LEU A 420 -30.42 -10.35 -4.66
CA LEU A 420 -30.78 -9.63 -3.42
C LEU A 420 -29.55 -8.99 -2.76
N SER A 421 -28.42 -9.71 -2.72
CA SER A 421 -27.17 -9.20 -2.11
C SER A 421 -26.57 -8.04 -2.90
N LEU A 422 -26.51 -8.16 -4.23
CA LEU A 422 -26.06 -7.09 -5.12
C LEU A 422 -26.99 -5.86 -5.04
N GLU A 423 -28.30 -6.08 -4.96
CA GLU A 423 -29.28 -5.00 -4.85
C GLU A 423 -29.20 -4.28 -3.50
N LYS A 424 -29.08 -5.01 -2.39
CA LYS A 424 -28.89 -4.43 -1.05
C LYS A 424 -27.62 -3.59 -0.98
N SER A 425 -26.53 -4.08 -1.56
CA SER A 425 -25.25 -3.38 -1.67
C SER A 425 -25.37 -2.06 -2.43
N ARG A 426 -25.88 -2.04 -3.68
CA ARG A 426 -26.03 -0.78 -4.46
C ARG A 426 -26.96 0.23 -3.79
N ARG A 427 -28.05 -0.23 -3.14
CA ARG A 427 -28.97 0.63 -2.39
C ARG A 427 -28.29 1.25 -1.16
N SER A 428 -27.49 0.47 -0.42
CA SER A 428 -26.72 0.97 0.73
C SER A 428 -25.67 1.99 0.29
N LEU A 429 -24.95 1.73 -0.80
CA LEU A 429 -23.91 2.62 -1.32
C LEU A 429 -24.49 3.97 -1.77
N LEU A 430 -25.63 3.95 -2.50
CA LEU A 430 -26.36 5.16 -2.88
C LEU A 430 -26.86 5.94 -1.65
N LYS A 431 -27.44 5.26 -0.66
CA LYS A 431 -27.90 5.91 0.59
C LYS A 431 -26.73 6.61 1.30
N ASN A 432 -25.58 5.96 1.43
CA ASN A 432 -24.41 6.55 2.09
C ASN A 432 -23.90 7.80 1.35
N HIS A 433 -23.81 7.76 0.00
CA HIS A 433 -23.45 8.94 -0.78
C HIS A 433 -24.47 10.08 -0.63
N LEU A 434 -25.77 9.77 -0.54
CA LEU A 434 -26.82 10.77 -0.36
C LEU A 434 -26.83 11.38 1.05
N THR A 435 -26.63 10.57 2.10
CA THR A 435 -26.47 11.07 3.48
C THR A 435 -25.29 12.03 3.56
N ASN A 436 -24.15 11.68 2.96
CA ASN A 436 -22.98 12.57 2.95
C ASN A 436 -23.25 13.86 2.17
N ALA A 437 -23.94 13.79 1.03
CA ALA A 437 -24.30 14.96 0.22
C ALA A 437 -25.25 15.92 0.95
N VAL A 438 -26.18 15.40 1.74
CA VAL A 438 -27.04 16.20 2.61
C VAL A 438 -26.22 16.85 3.73
N GLY A 439 -25.38 16.07 4.42
CA GLY A 439 -24.53 16.55 5.53
C GLY A 439 -23.51 17.63 5.14
N SER A 440 -23.02 17.60 3.89
CA SER A 440 -22.09 18.60 3.35
C SER A 440 -22.77 19.69 2.49
N PHE A 441 -24.06 19.55 2.22
CA PHE A 441 -24.82 20.32 1.22
C PHE A 441 -24.20 20.28 -0.21
N ASP A 442 -23.37 19.29 -0.52
CA ASP A 442 -22.75 19.07 -1.84
C ASP A 442 -23.20 17.76 -2.50
N PHE A 443 -24.04 17.89 -3.52
CA PHE A 443 -24.57 16.77 -4.30
C PHE A 443 -23.65 16.30 -5.44
N THR A 444 -22.52 16.96 -5.68
CA THR A 444 -21.60 16.66 -6.78
C THR A 444 -21.12 15.21 -6.76
N GLN A 445 -20.78 14.67 -5.57
CA GLN A 445 -20.28 13.30 -5.45
C GLN A 445 -21.35 12.24 -5.77
N VAL A 446 -22.58 12.42 -5.27
CA VAL A 446 -23.67 11.46 -5.51
C VAL A 446 -24.18 11.51 -6.96
N LEU A 447 -24.18 12.69 -7.59
CA LEU A 447 -24.49 12.84 -9.02
C LEU A 447 -23.42 12.18 -9.90
N ASN A 448 -22.14 12.39 -9.62
CA ASN A 448 -21.03 11.71 -10.30
C ASN A 448 -21.06 10.18 -10.10
N PHE A 449 -21.50 9.70 -8.94
CA PHE A 449 -21.72 8.27 -8.68
C PHE A 449 -22.84 7.71 -9.59
N ILE A 450 -23.99 8.40 -9.67
CA ILE A 450 -25.10 8.02 -10.55
C ILE A 450 -24.67 8.03 -12.03
N GLU A 451 -23.92 9.04 -12.48
CA GLU A 451 -23.46 9.13 -13.86
C GLU A 451 -22.61 7.91 -14.27
N LYS A 452 -21.74 7.42 -13.37
CA LYS A 452 -20.87 6.26 -13.61
C LYS A 452 -21.60 4.91 -13.59
N MET A 453 -22.82 4.83 -13.04
CA MET A 453 -23.59 3.59 -13.06
C MET A 453 -23.99 3.15 -14.47
N GLY A 454 -24.09 1.84 -14.68
CA GLY A 454 -24.62 1.25 -15.92
C GLY A 454 -26.05 1.72 -16.24
N LYS A 455 -26.43 1.69 -17.52
CA LYS A 455 -27.80 2.02 -17.95
C LYS A 455 -28.77 0.94 -17.46
N GLY A 456 -29.81 1.34 -16.73
CA GLY A 456 -30.85 0.46 -16.21
C GLY A 456 -31.83 1.23 -15.30
N GLU A 457 -32.92 0.57 -14.91
CA GLU A 457 -34.01 1.11 -14.08
C GLU A 457 -33.49 1.68 -12.75
N PHE A 458 -32.56 0.99 -12.08
CA PHE A 458 -31.95 1.48 -10.84
C PHE A 458 -31.26 2.85 -11.01
N LYS A 459 -30.67 3.14 -12.17
CA LYS A 459 -30.01 4.43 -12.42
C LYS A 459 -31.03 5.55 -12.60
N THR A 460 -32.15 5.29 -13.28
CA THR A 460 -33.23 6.28 -13.44
C THR A 460 -33.92 6.57 -12.12
N ASP A 461 -34.17 5.54 -11.30
CA ASP A 461 -34.79 5.69 -9.99
C ASP A 461 -33.86 6.41 -9.01
N ALA A 462 -32.57 6.06 -9.01
CA ALA A 462 -31.56 6.75 -8.21
C ALA A 462 -31.44 8.23 -8.58
N ALA A 463 -31.43 8.57 -9.87
CA ALA A 463 -31.39 9.95 -10.33
C ALA A 463 -32.63 10.75 -9.88
N LYS A 464 -33.82 10.14 -9.99
CA LYS A 464 -35.08 10.75 -9.54
C LYS A 464 -35.08 10.99 -8.03
N TRP A 465 -34.76 9.97 -7.24
CA TRP A 465 -34.75 10.05 -5.78
C TRP A 465 -33.71 11.05 -5.24
N VAL A 466 -32.49 11.06 -5.80
CA VAL A 466 -31.48 12.05 -5.42
C VAL A 466 -31.89 13.47 -5.80
N GLY A 467 -32.56 13.67 -6.95
CA GLY A 467 -33.12 14.96 -7.33
C GLY A 467 -34.25 15.44 -6.40
N GLU A 468 -35.13 14.53 -5.96
CA GLU A 468 -36.17 14.80 -4.97
C GLU A 468 -35.58 15.25 -3.63
N VAL A 469 -34.60 14.49 -3.10
CA VAL A 469 -33.92 14.83 -1.83
C VAL A 469 -33.07 16.10 -1.95
N GLN A 470 -32.47 16.38 -3.12
CA GLN A 470 -31.74 17.63 -3.36
C GLN A 470 -32.68 18.84 -3.34
N ALA A 471 -33.85 18.76 -3.99
CA ALA A 471 -34.84 19.82 -3.97
C ALA A 471 -35.42 20.05 -2.57
N GLU A 472 -35.72 18.96 -1.84
CA GLU A 472 -36.16 18.99 -0.45
C GLU A 472 -35.12 19.66 0.47
N SER A 473 -33.83 19.31 0.30
CA SER A 473 -32.72 19.91 1.04
C SER A 473 -32.58 21.41 0.79
N MET A 474 -32.76 21.86 -0.46
CA MET A 474 -32.69 23.29 -0.81
C MET A 474 -33.82 24.10 -0.18
N GLU A 475 -35.05 23.60 -0.19
CA GLU A 475 -36.19 24.32 0.42
C GLU A 475 -36.09 24.32 1.95
N ILE A 476 -35.67 23.22 2.58
CA ILE A 476 -35.42 23.16 4.03
C ILE A 476 -34.29 24.10 4.43
N HIS A 477 -33.18 24.15 3.69
CA HIS A 477 -32.08 25.08 3.97
C HIS A 477 -32.51 26.55 3.86
N LYS A 478 -33.32 26.89 2.86
CA LYS A 478 -33.91 28.23 2.72
C LYS A 478 -34.83 28.59 3.89
N LEU A 479 -35.68 27.67 4.34
CA LEU A 479 -36.54 27.85 5.52
C LEU A 479 -35.72 27.97 6.81
N TYR A 480 -34.61 27.24 6.93
CA TYR A 480 -33.68 27.37 8.05
C TYR A 480 -33.05 28.76 8.11
N LEU A 481 -32.57 29.30 6.99
CA LEU A 481 -32.03 30.66 6.93
C LEU A 481 -33.09 31.74 7.26
N GLU A 482 -34.34 31.56 6.81
CA GLU A 482 -35.46 32.44 7.19
C GLU A 482 -35.74 32.38 8.70
N ALA A 483 -35.78 31.17 9.27
CA ALA A 483 -36.03 30.93 10.70
C ALA A 483 -34.91 31.50 11.59
N VAL A 484 -33.64 31.30 11.25
CA VAL A 484 -32.50 31.86 11.99
C VAL A 484 -32.53 33.39 11.99
N ASN A 485 -32.87 34.02 10.87
CA ASN A 485 -32.90 35.49 10.75
C ASN A 485 -34.14 36.14 11.38
N THR A 486 -35.22 35.39 11.62
CA THR A 486 -36.48 35.88 12.20
C THR A 486 -36.76 35.38 13.62
N SER A 487 -35.99 34.38 14.07
CA SER A 487 -36.23 33.58 15.29
C SER A 487 -37.59 32.86 15.32
N ASP A 488 -38.23 32.63 14.17
CA ASP A 488 -39.48 31.87 14.05
C ASP A 488 -39.26 30.52 13.31
N PHE A 489 -39.31 29.43 14.08
CA PHE A 489 -39.10 28.07 13.58
C PHE A 489 -40.40 27.34 13.20
N VAL A 490 -41.58 27.96 13.32
CA VAL A 490 -42.88 27.28 13.10
C VAL A 490 -43.01 26.74 11.67
N ARG A 491 -42.60 27.52 10.66
CA ARG A 491 -42.61 27.11 9.24
C ARG A 491 -41.62 25.98 8.96
N LEU A 492 -40.42 26.07 9.52
CA LEU A 492 -39.38 25.06 9.36
C LEU A 492 -39.82 23.72 9.98
N ASN A 493 -40.32 23.73 11.22
CA ASN A 493 -40.79 22.53 11.90
C ASN A 493 -42.00 21.89 11.17
N ALA A 494 -42.88 22.69 10.58
CA ALA A 494 -43.96 22.18 9.72
C ALA A 494 -43.43 21.51 8.44
N ALA A 495 -42.36 22.05 7.83
CA ALA A 495 -41.72 21.44 6.67
C ALA A 495 -40.94 20.16 7.01
N LEU A 496 -40.18 20.16 8.12
CA LEU A 496 -39.41 18.99 8.60
C LEU A 496 -40.29 17.77 8.87
N ASN A 497 -41.55 17.95 9.29
CA ASN A 497 -42.50 16.85 9.46
C ASN A 497 -42.93 16.17 8.15
N ASN A 498 -42.68 16.80 7.00
CA ASN A 498 -42.98 16.26 5.66
C ASN A 498 -41.72 15.77 4.91
N VAL A 499 -40.53 15.90 5.51
CA VAL A 499 -39.26 15.47 4.90
C VAL A 499 -39.24 13.97 4.67
N THR A 500 -38.99 13.58 3.42
CA THR A 500 -39.01 12.18 2.97
C THR A 500 -37.69 11.45 3.24
N PHE A 501 -36.59 12.18 3.47
CA PHE A 501 -35.27 11.61 3.76
C PHE A 501 -34.86 11.83 5.23
N PRO A 502 -34.94 10.81 6.12
CA PRO A 502 -34.70 10.98 7.56
C PRO A 502 -33.36 11.67 7.94
N PRO A 503 -32.21 11.38 7.29
CA PRO A 503 -30.96 12.07 7.64
C PRO A 503 -30.96 13.58 7.39
N LEU A 504 -31.79 14.10 6.47
CA LEU A 504 -31.98 15.55 6.31
C LEU A 504 -32.72 16.13 7.51
N LYS A 505 -33.74 15.42 8.00
CA LYS A 505 -34.50 15.81 9.19
C LYS A 505 -33.60 15.80 10.42
N GLU A 506 -32.92 14.69 10.69
CA GLU A 506 -32.02 14.51 11.84
C GLU A 506 -30.92 15.59 11.89
N MET A 507 -30.31 15.91 10.74
CA MET A 507 -29.30 16.97 10.63
C MET A 507 -29.85 18.35 11.02
N VAL A 508 -31.03 18.71 10.52
CA VAL A 508 -31.60 20.05 10.75
C VAL A 508 -32.20 20.17 12.14
N GLU A 509 -32.75 19.10 12.72
CA GLU A 509 -33.17 19.07 14.12
C GLU A 509 -31.95 19.32 15.05
N GLY A 510 -30.82 18.66 14.81
CA GLY A 510 -29.56 18.93 15.54
C GLY A 510 -29.08 20.38 15.41
N LEU A 511 -29.11 20.96 14.19
CA LEU A 511 -28.75 22.37 13.96
C LEU A 511 -29.71 23.38 14.61
N ILE A 512 -30.93 22.98 14.97
CA ILE A 512 -31.87 23.78 15.75
C ILE A 512 -31.54 23.62 17.24
N GLU A 513 -31.27 22.41 17.72
CA GLU A 513 -30.88 22.15 19.12
C GLU A 513 -29.60 22.91 19.51
N ASP A 514 -28.55 22.82 18.69
CA ASP A 514 -27.28 23.56 18.89
C ASP A 514 -27.49 25.09 18.95
N LEU A 515 -28.37 25.61 18.11
CA LEU A 515 -28.66 27.05 18.00
C LEU A 515 -29.58 27.56 19.12
N LEU A 516 -30.38 26.68 19.75
CA LEU A 516 -31.15 26.98 20.95
C LEU A 516 -30.34 26.78 22.25
N ALA A 517 -29.21 26.09 22.19
CA ALA A 517 -28.28 25.89 23.30
C ALA A 517 -27.20 26.99 23.41
N ALA A 518 -27.00 27.77 22.34
CA ALA A 518 -26.04 28.89 22.24
C ALA A 518 -26.66 30.26 22.61
#